data_AF-A0A1I0VPW4-F1
#
_entry.id   AF-A0A1I0VPW4-F1
#
_cell.length_a   1.000
_cell.length_b   1.000
_cell.length_c   1.000
_cell.angle_alpha   90.00
_cell.angle_beta   90.00
_cell.angle_gamma   90.00
#
_symmetry.space_group_name_H-M   'P 1'
#
loop_
_entity.id
_entity.type
_entity.pdbx_description
1 polymer ?
#
loop_
_entity_poly.entity_id
_entity_poly.type
_entity_poly.pdbx_seq_one_letter_code
_entity_poly.pdbx_strand_id
1 'polypeptide(L)'
;MDIKAGTIADFSNSMAEAMETALKAEYLAVKGEPLPDQGVEDRRMLLVAVAQGVARYLKDNTDAWQISVETTLDNATEASGSGTVDGLSTTGTLYS
;
A
#
# COMPACT_ATOMS: atom_id res chain seq x y z
N MET A 1 2.01 -2.45 -9.82
CA MET A 1 2.90 -1.98 -8.73
C MET A 1 3.02 -3.11 -7.74
N ASP A 2 4.22 -3.65 -7.56
CA ASP A 2 4.43 -4.68 -6.54
C ASP A 2 4.33 -4.04 -5.16
N ILE A 3 3.51 -4.61 -4.28
CA ILE A 3 3.48 -4.21 -2.87
C ILE A 3 4.79 -4.65 -2.23
N LYS A 4 5.75 -3.72 -2.13
CA LYS A 4 7.04 -3.98 -1.49
C LYS A 4 7.00 -3.57 -0.02
N ALA A 5 7.18 -4.55 0.86
CA ALA A 5 7.29 -4.30 2.30
C ALA A 5 8.55 -3.48 2.65
N GLY A 6 9.63 -3.69 1.90
CA GLY A 6 10.95 -3.09 2.16
C GLY A 6 11.86 -3.96 3.03
N THR A 7 13.15 -3.61 3.04
CA THR A 7 14.16 -4.09 4.00
C THR A 7 14.95 -2.90 4.51
N ILE A 8 15.81 -3.07 5.52
CA ILE A 8 16.73 -1.99 5.93
C ILE A 8 17.63 -1.55 4.77
N ALA A 9 18.07 -2.50 3.93
CA ALA A 9 18.95 -2.24 2.78
C ALA A 9 18.19 -1.65 1.56
N ASP A 10 16.89 -1.89 1.45
CA ASP A 10 16.02 -1.37 0.39
C ASP A 10 14.75 -0.75 1.00
N PHE A 11 14.97 0.34 1.72
CA PHE A 11 13.92 1.06 2.44
C PHE A 11 13.15 2.01 1.52
N SER A 12 13.81 2.63 0.55
CA SER A 12 13.19 3.65 -0.31
C SER A 12 12.13 3.06 -1.23
N ASN A 13 11.10 3.83 -1.57
CA ASN A 13 9.91 3.44 -2.34
C ASN A 13 9.14 2.26 -1.74
N SER A 14 9.24 2.02 -0.42
CA SER A 14 8.62 0.87 0.25
C SER A 14 7.43 1.25 1.12
N MET A 15 6.62 0.26 1.47
CA MET A 15 5.57 0.44 2.47
C MET A 15 6.13 0.96 3.80
N ALA A 16 7.32 0.49 4.21
CA ALA A 16 7.97 0.98 5.44
C ALA A 16 8.36 2.47 5.36
N GLU A 17 8.79 2.96 4.19
CA GLU A 17 9.05 4.40 3.96
C GLU A 17 7.76 5.22 3.97
N ALA A 18 6.69 4.71 3.36
CA ALA A 18 5.38 5.34 3.42
C ALA A 18 4.88 5.46 4.87
N MET A 19 5.08 4.41 5.69
CA MET A 19 4.78 4.44 7.12
C MET A 19 5.66 5.45 7.89
N GLU A 20 6.96 5.54 7.59
CA GLU A 20 7.84 6.55 8.22
C GLU A 20 7.41 7.98 7.86
N THR A 21 6.98 8.20 6.62
CA THR A 21 6.48 9.50 6.15
C THR A 21 5.18 9.88 6.88
N ALA A 22 4.24 8.94 7.00
CA ALA A 22 3.03 9.14 7.77
C ALA A 22 3.33 9.45 9.25
N LEU A 23 4.25 8.68 9.87
CA LEU A 23 4.64 8.91 11.26
C LEU A 23 5.26 10.31 11.47
N LYS A 24 6.08 10.79 10.54
CA LYS A 24 6.65 12.15 10.60
C LYS A 24 5.55 13.22 10.57
N ALA A 25 4.56 13.04 9.70
CA ALA A 25 3.43 13.98 9.59
C ALA A 25 2.59 13.99 10.87
N GLU A 26 2.22 12.81 11.39
CA GLU A 26 1.46 12.68 12.63
C GLU A 26 2.22 13.22 13.85
N TYR A 27 3.51 12.92 13.95
CA TYR A 27 4.34 13.42 15.05
C TYR A 27 4.39 14.94 15.05
N LEU A 28 4.59 15.56 13.88
CA LEU A 28 4.58 17.02 13.74
C LEU A 28 3.21 17.62 14.11
N ALA A 29 2.11 16.99 13.67
CA ALA A 29 0.76 17.46 13.99
C ALA A 29 0.46 17.42 15.49
N VAL A 30 0.92 16.37 16.20
CA VAL A 30 0.65 16.17 17.63
C VAL A 30 1.62 16.94 18.52
N LYS A 31 2.90 17.03 18.15
CA LYS A 31 3.96 17.58 18.99
C LYS A 31 4.37 18.99 18.61
N GLY A 32 4.05 19.45 17.40
CA GLY A 32 4.47 20.74 16.88
C GLY A 32 5.97 20.84 16.57
N GLU A 33 6.69 19.72 16.62
CA GLU A 33 8.12 19.63 16.36
C GLU A 33 8.42 18.46 15.40
N PRO A 34 9.52 18.51 14.63
CA PRO A 34 9.89 17.42 13.75
C PRO A 34 10.25 16.16 14.54
N LEU A 35 9.97 15.00 13.95
CA LEU A 35 10.36 13.70 14.52
C LEU A 35 11.89 13.68 14.73
N PRO A 36 12.39 13.35 15.94
CA PRO A 36 13.83 13.30 16.20
C PRO A 36 14.57 12.25 15.37
N ASP A 37 15.83 12.57 15.03
CA ASP A 37 16.74 11.66 14.32
C ASP A 37 17.31 10.55 15.24
N GLN A 38 17.12 10.67 16.55
CA GLN A 38 17.51 9.62 17.49
C GLN A 38 16.64 8.37 17.27
N GLY A 39 17.30 7.21 17.19
CA GLY A 39 16.62 5.93 16.98
C GLY A 39 16.06 5.72 15.56
N VAL A 40 16.53 6.45 14.55
CA VAL A 40 16.11 6.26 13.14
C VAL A 40 16.28 4.80 12.71
N GLU A 41 17.40 4.15 13.05
CA GLU A 41 17.67 2.77 12.65
C GLU A 41 16.67 1.78 13.28
N ASP A 42 16.48 1.83 14.60
CA ASP A 42 15.53 0.98 15.32
C ASP A 42 14.10 1.21 14.84
N ARG A 43 13.72 2.47 14.62
CA ARG A 43 12.40 2.83 14.11
C ARG A 43 12.19 2.27 12.71
N ARG A 44 13.16 2.40 11.82
CA ARG A 44 13.08 1.80 10.47
C ARG A 44 13.02 0.29 10.54
N MET A 45 13.75 -0.33 11.44
CA MET A 45 13.70 -1.78 11.66
C MET A 45 12.31 -2.24 12.10
N LEU A 46 11.69 -1.51 13.03
CA LEU A 46 10.32 -1.76 13.46
C LEU A 46 9.33 -1.62 12.30
N LEU A 47 9.41 -0.51 11.54
CA LEU A 47 8.51 -0.26 10.42
C LEU A 47 8.66 -1.30 9.30
N VAL A 48 9.89 -1.72 9.01
CA VAL A 48 10.17 -2.81 8.06
C VAL A 48 9.54 -4.12 8.56
N ALA A 49 9.69 -4.47 9.84
CA ALA A 49 9.10 -5.68 10.40
C ALA A 49 7.57 -5.67 10.33
N VAL A 50 6.95 -4.53 10.63
CA VAL A 50 5.50 -4.34 10.51
C VAL A 50 5.05 -4.46 9.05
N ALA A 51 5.70 -3.75 8.13
CA ALA A 51 5.37 -3.81 6.71
C ALA A 51 5.50 -5.23 6.14
N GLN A 52 6.53 -5.98 6.56
CA GLN A 52 6.69 -7.39 6.18
C GLN A 52 5.60 -8.29 6.75
N GLY A 53 5.22 -8.08 8.02
CA GLY A 53 4.12 -8.79 8.65
C GLY A 53 2.79 -8.53 7.93
N VAL A 54 2.49 -7.26 7.63
CA VAL A 54 1.30 -6.86 6.87
C VAL A 54 1.31 -7.50 5.49
N ALA A 55 2.39 -7.36 4.72
CA ALA A 55 2.47 -7.92 3.38
C ALA A 55 2.29 -9.45 3.36
N ARG A 56 2.88 -10.17 4.34
CA ARG A 56 2.69 -11.61 4.49
C ARG A 56 1.25 -11.96 4.87
N TYR A 57 0.69 -11.29 5.86
CA TYR A 57 -0.69 -11.52 6.28
C TYR A 57 -1.67 -11.32 5.12
N LEU A 58 -1.49 -10.23 4.37
CA LEU A 58 -2.28 -9.91 3.19
C LEU A 58 -2.17 -10.98 2.10
N LYS A 59 -0.95 -11.50 1.86
CA LYS A 59 -0.70 -12.59 0.91
C LYS A 59 -1.34 -13.90 1.36
N ASP A 60 -1.28 -14.22 2.65
CA ASP A 60 -1.78 -15.49 3.19
C ASP A 60 -3.31 -15.48 3.38
N ASN A 61 -3.95 -14.31 3.29
CA ASN A 61 -5.39 -14.11 3.47
C ASN A 61 -6.04 -13.46 2.23
N THR A 62 -5.56 -13.76 1.03
CA THR A 62 -6.11 -13.22 -0.23
C THR A 62 -7.61 -13.47 -0.39
N ASP A 63 -8.12 -14.56 0.16
CA ASP A 63 -9.54 -14.94 0.07
C ASP A 63 -10.47 -13.98 0.85
N ALA A 64 -9.91 -13.21 1.79
CA ALA A 64 -10.63 -12.18 2.53
C ALA A 64 -10.69 -10.84 1.79
N TRP A 65 -10.02 -10.70 0.64
CA TRP A 65 -10.01 -9.46 -0.14
C TRP A 65 -11.25 -9.37 -1.01
N GLN A 66 -12.08 -8.34 -0.78
CA GLN A 66 -13.13 -7.96 -1.71
C GLN A 66 -12.58 -6.91 -2.69
N ILE A 67 -12.38 -7.31 -3.95
CA ILE A 67 -12.03 -6.40 -5.02
C ILE A 67 -13.32 -6.03 -5.75
N SER A 68 -13.76 -4.78 -5.58
CA SER A 68 -14.87 -4.22 -6.36
C SER A 68 -14.32 -3.57 -7.62
N VAL A 69 -14.69 -4.09 -8.78
CA VAL A 69 -14.37 -3.49 -10.08
C VAL A 69 -15.62 -2.76 -10.58
N GLU A 70 -15.56 -1.44 -10.62
CA GLU A 70 -16.59 -0.61 -11.24
C GLU A 70 -16.22 -0.41 -12.72
N THR A 71 -17.07 -0.92 -13.62
CA THR A 71 -16.87 -0.72 -15.06
C THR A 71 -17.89 0.29 -15.55
N THR A 72 -17.41 1.45 -15.99
CA THR A 72 -18.26 2.42 -16.69
C THR A 72 -18.30 2.03 -18.17
N LEU A 73 -19.48 1.71 -18.67
CA LEU A 73 -19.70 1.52 -20.11
C LEU A 73 -20.17 2.85 -20.68
N ASP A 74 -19.34 3.48 -21.52
CA ASP A 74 -19.58 4.82 -22.11
C ASP A 74 -20.82 4.91 -23.04
N ASN A 75 -21.59 3.83 -23.23
CA ASN A 75 -22.81 3.87 -24.06
C ASN A 75 -23.74 2.66 -23.87
N ALA A 76 -24.25 2.40 -22.66
CA ALA A 76 -25.23 1.34 -22.43
C ALA A 76 -26.58 1.90 -21.98
N THR A 77 -27.60 1.83 -22.84
CA THR A 77 -28.99 2.17 -22.48
C THR A 77 -29.56 1.17 -21.49
N GLU A 78 -29.22 -0.12 -21.58
CA GLU A 78 -29.39 -1.14 -20.53
C GLU A 78 -28.40 -2.28 -20.83
N ALA A 79 -27.45 -2.56 -19.93
CA ALA A 79 -26.57 -3.72 -20.08
C ALA A 79 -26.47 -4.47 -18.75
N SER A 80 -26.98 -5.70 -18.74
CA SER A 80 -26.62 -6.71 -17.74
C SER A 80 -25.62 -7.66 -18.37
N GLY A 81 -24.45 -7.80 -17.75
CA GLY A 81 -23.38 -8.67 -18.19
C GLY A 81 -22.84 -9.48 -17.02
N SER A 82 -22.77 -10.79 -17.19
CA SER A 82 -22.07 -11.71 -16.28
C SER A 82 -20.83 -12.21 -17.00
N GLY A 83 -19.66 -12.07 -16.38
CA GLY A 83 -18.39 -12.56 -16.91
C GLY A 83 -17.54 -13.19 -15.81
N THR A 84 -16.82 -14.25 -16.14
CA THR A 84 -15.77 -14.83 -15.31
C THR A 84 -14.45 -14.12 -15.61
N VAL A 85 -13.78 -13.64 -14.57
CA VAL A 85 -12.47 -12.99 -14.70
C VAL A 85 -11.39 -14.07 -14.64
N ASP A 86 -10.94 -14.55 -15.80
CA ASP A 86 -9.84 -15.50 -15.89
C ASP A 86 -8.51 -14.73 -15.94
N GLY A 87 -7.99 -14.42 -14.74
CA GLY A 87 -6.75 -13.67 -14.54
C GLY A 87 -6.95 -12.15 -14.45
N LEU A 88 -6.72 -11.59 -13.27
CA LEU A 88 -6.69 -10.15 -13.05
C LEU A 88 -5.26 -9.64 -13.29
N SER A 89 -5.02 -9.01 -14.44
CA SER A 89 -3.80 -8.24 -14.71
C SER A 89 -4.12 -6.75 -14.69
N THR A 90 -3.72 -6.06 -13.62
CA THR A 90 -3.92 -4.61 -13.46
C THR A 90 -2.74 -3.84 -14.03
N THR A 91 -2.94 -3.16 -15.17
CA THR A 91 -2.01 -2.15 -15.70
C THR A 91 -2.54 -0.77 -15.32
N GLY A 92 -1.90 -0.10 -14.35
CA GLY A 92 -2.24 1.26 -13.96
C GLY A 92 -1.40 2.28 -14.73
N THR A 93 -2.04 3.18 -15.47
CA THR A 93 -1.38 4.35 -16.10
C THR A 93 -1.42 5.51 -15.11
N LEU A 94 -0.26 5.99 -14.67
CA LEU A 94 -0.14 7.20 -13.86
C LEU A 94 -0.20 8.42 -14.80
N TYR A 95 -1.20 9.29 -14.62
CA TYR A 95 -1.20 10.62 -15.22
C TYR A 95 -0.22 11.50 -14.42
N SER A 96 0.72 12.10 -15.16
CA SER A 96 1.75 13.04 -14.69
C SER A 96 1.17 14.37 -14.22
#